data_AF-A0A969L065-F1
#
_entry.id   AF-A0A969L065-F1
#
_cell.length_a   1.000
_cell.length_b   1.000
_cell.length_c   1.000
_cell.angle_alpha   90.00
_cell.angle_beta   90.00
_cell.angle_gamma   90.00
#
_symmetry.space_group_name_H-M   'P 1'
#
loop_
_entity.id
_entity.type
_entity.pdbx_description
1 polymer ?
#
loop_
_entity_poly.entity_id
_entity_poly.type
_entity_poly.pdbx_seq_one_letter_code
_entity_poly.pdbx_strand_id
1 'polypeptide(L)'
;MEAIRLQQTVQKNGELYLTNLPLEKGQQVELLLLYSPTRPKLLRLTARQLLNSELIGLWQNRSDITDSAAYARQLREQAQRRPDVYDDR
;
A
#
# COMPACT_ATOMS: atom_id res chain seq x y z
N MET A 1 -14.45 -10.19 -28.73
CA MET A 1 -13.26 -9.57 -28.12
C MET A 1 -12.77 -10.53 -27.06
N GLU A 2 -11.49 -10.86 -27.07
CA GLU A 2 -10.86 -11.77 -26.11
C GLU A 2 -9.75 -11.00 -25.38
N ALA A 3 -9.59 -11.24 -24.08
CA ALA A 3 -8.69 -10.47 -23.22
C ALA A 3 -7.47 -11.28 -22.82
N ILE A 4 -6.27 -10.74 -23.06
CA ILE A 4 -5.00 -11.33 -22.62
C ILE A 4 -4.56 -10.62 -21.34
N ARG A 5 -4.48 -11.34 -20.23
CA ARG A 5 -3.95 -10.82 -18.96
C ARG A 5 -2.50 -11.20 -18.79
N LEU A 6 -1.62 -10.20 -18.78
CA LEU A 6 -0.19 -10.36 -18.50
C LEU A 6 0.21 -9.56 -17.26
N GLN A 7 1.04 -10.16 -16.41
CA GLN A 7 1.63 -9.48 -15.24
C GLN A 7 3.14 -9.36 -15.44
N GLN A 8 3.66 -8.14 -15.37
CA GLN A 8 5.09 -7.87 -15.51
C GLN A 8 5.52 -6.78 -14.53
N THR A 9 6.72 -6.93 -13.99
CA THR A 9 7.39 -5.87 -13.22
C THR A 9 8.11 -4.92 -14.17
N VAL A 10 7.89 -3.62 -14.00
CA VAL A 10 8.60 -2.57 -14.76
C VAL A 10 10.11 -2.67 -14.48
N GLN A 11 10.89 -2.96 -15.52
CA GLN A 11 12.35 -3.11 -15.42
C GLN A 11 13.10 -1.79 -15.60
N LYS A 12 12.55 -0.89 -16.42
CA LYS A 12 13.07 0.45 -16.69
C LYS A 12 11.95 1.46 -16.56
N ASN A 13 12.24 2.59 -15.91
CA ASN A 13 11.23 3.60 -15.60
C ASN A 13 10.48 4.04 -16.85
N GLY A 14 9.14 3.92 -16.80
CA GLY A 14 8.26 4.32 -17.90
C GLY A 14 8.18 3.35 -19.07
N GLU A 15 8.86 2.20 -19.03
CA GLU A 15 8.93 1.26 -20.15
C GLU A 15 8.36 -0.13 -19.80
N LEU A 16 7.50 -0.64 -20.67
CA LEU A 16 6.93 -2.00 -20.64
C LEU A 16 7.06 -2.62 -22.03
N TYR A 17 7.57 -3.86 -22.10
CA TYR A 17 7.77 -4.60 -23.34
C TYR A 17 6.89 -5.84 -23.35
N LEU A 18 5.83 -5.81 -24.16
CA LEU A 18 4.95 -6.95 -24.40
C LEU A 18 5.47 -7.73 -25.62
N THR A 19 5.79 -9.01 -25.42
CA THR A 19 6.31 -9.88 -26.49
C THR A 19 5.52 -11.19 -26.53
N ASN A 20 5.60 -11.92 -27.66
CA ASN A 20 4.93 -13.21 -27.86
C ASN A 20 3.40 -13.16 -27.66
N LEU A 21 2.76 -12.05 -28.01
CA LEU A 21 1.30 -11.96 -28.04
C LEU A 21 0.77 -12.68 -29.29
N PRO A 22 -0.31 -13.47 -29.18
CA PRO A 22 -0.95 -14.16 -30.31
C PRO A 22 -1.79 -13.18 -31.14
N LEU A 23 -1.15 -12.13 -31.68
CA LEU A 23 -1.78 -11.06 -32.44
C LEU A 23 -1.22 -11.02 -33.86
N GLU A 24 -2.09 -10.77 -34.81
CA GLU A 24 -1.75 -10.66 -36.23
C GLU A 24 -1.65 -9.20 -36.67
N LYS A 25 -0.86 -8.95 -37.72
CA LYS A 25 -0.69 -7.61 -38.29
C LYS A 25 -2.05 -7.06 -38.78
N GLY A 26 -2.39 -5.85 -38.33
CA GLY A 26 -3.61 -5.16 -38.73
C GLY A 26 -4.81 -5.39 -37.82
N GLN A 27 -4.67 -6.23 -36.79
CA GLN A 27 -5.70 -6.37 -35.76
C GLN A 27 -5.76 -5.10 -34.89
N GLN A 28 -6.97 -4.60 -34.65
CA GLN A 28 -7.20 -3.53 -33.70
C GLN A 28 -7.18 -4.10 -32.27
N VAL A 29 -6.41 -3.47 -31.39
CA VAL A 29 -6.26 -3.91 -30.00
C VAL A 29 -6.54 -2.77 -29.04
N GLU A 30 -7.12 -3.10 -27.90
CA GLU A 30 -7.30 -2.20 -26.76
C GLU A 30 -6.39 -2.66 -25.61
N LEU A 31 -5.73 -1.72 -24.96
CA LEU A 31 -4.78 -2.01 -23.88
C LEU A 31 -5.31 -1.43 -22.56
N LEU A 32 -5.47 -2.30 -21.55
CA LEU A 32 -5.84 -1.91 -20.20
C LEU A 32 -4.65 -2.10 -19.25
N LEU A 33 -4.14 -1.01 -18.70
CA LEU A 33 -2.99 -1.01 -17.79
C LEU A 33 -3.46 -0.90 -16.34
N LEU A 34 -3.27 -1.97 -15.57
CA LEU A 34 -3.44 -1.97 -14.11
C LEU A 34 -2.06 -1.94 -13.46
N TYR A 35 -1.77 -0.91 -12.66
CA TYR A 35 -0.57 -0.85 -11.85
C TYR A 35 -0.93 -0.76 -10.36
N SER A 36 -0.14 -1.41 -9.52
CA SER A 36 -0.22 -1.24 -8.07
C SER A 36 0.97 -0.39 -7.62
N PRO A 37 0.77 0.60 -6.72
CA PRO A 37 1.89 1.30 -6.13
C PRO A 37 2.80 0.29 -5.43
N THR A 38 4.12 0.48 -5.57
CA THR A 38 5.08 -0.29 -4.79
C THR A 38 4.78 -0.02 -3.32
N ARG A 39 4.42 -1.06 -2.56
CA ARG A 39 4.29 -0.89 -1.11
C ARG A 39 5.65 -0.47 -0.59
N PRO A 40 5.75 0.58 0.23
CA PRO A 40 7.02 0.94 0.84
C PRO A 40 7.55 -0.31 1.53
N LYS A 41 8.82 -0.66 1.25
CA LYS A 41 9.47 -1.74 1.98
C LYS A 41 9.38 -1.37 3.46
N LEU A 42 8.73 -2.22 4.26
CA LEU A 42 8.72 -2.07 5.70
C LEU A 42 10.18 -1.96 6.16
N LEU A 43 10.52 -0.85 6.80
CA LEU A 43 11.84 -0.63 7.39
C LEU A 43 12.05 -1.70 8.46
N ARG A 44 12.91 -2.67 8.17
CA ARG A 44 13.34 -3.68 9.15
C ARG A 44 14.45 -3.07 9.98
N LEU A 45 14.09 -2.54 11.15
CA LEU A 45 15.06 -2.02 12.12
C LEU A 45 15.55 -3.16 13.01
N THR A 46 16.86 -3.25 13.23
CA THR A 46 17.40 -4.04 14.36
C THR A 46 16.94 -3.43 15.69
N ALA A 47 16.98 -4.20 16.79
CA ALA A 47 16.59 -3.69 18.11
C ALA A 47 17.36 -2.41 18.50
N ARG A 48 18.66 -2.34 18.17
CA ARG A 48 19.50 -1.15 18.40
C ARG A 48 19.08 0.05 17.53
N GLN A 49 18.74 -0.18 16.26
CA GLN A 49 18.26 0.89 15.38
C GLN A 49 16.87 1.39 15.79
N LEU A 50 15.99 0.50 16.26
CA LEU A 50 14.69 0.87 16.79
C LEU A 50 14.84 1.73 18.05
N LEU A 51 15.72 1.32 18.99
CA LEU A 51 16.01 2.09 20.21
C LEU A 51 16.50 3.51 19.90
N ASN A 52 17.31 3.67 18.87
CA ASN A 52 17.86 4.96 18.44
C ASN A 52 16.99 5.67 17.39
N SER A 53 15.80 5.16 17.08
CA SER A 53 14.89 5.79 16.12
C SER A 53 13.95 6.77 16.84
N GLU A 54 13.40 7.71 16.08
CA GLU A 54 12.37 8.65 16.56
C GLU A 54 11.05 7.97 16.94
N LEU A 55 10.90 6.67 16.70
CA LEU A 55 9.72 5.90 17.10
C LEU A 55 9.68 5.64 18.61
N ILE A 56 10.84 5.44 19.24
CA ILE A 56 10.93 5.22 20.69
C ILE A 56 10.91 6.57 21.38
N GLY A 57 9.98 6.74 22.33
CA GLY A 57 9.78 8.01 23.03
C GLY A 57 8.84 8.99 22.34
N LEU A 58 8.28 8.65 21.16
CA LEU A 58 7.27 9.48 20.47
C LEU A 58 6.09 9.84 21.37
N TRP A 59 5.74 8.96 22.31
CA TRP A 59 4.65 9.14 23.27
C TRP A 59 5.13 9.61 24.65
N GLN A 60 6.43 9.73 24.89
CA GLN A 60 6.99 10.03 26.21
C GLN A 60 6.53 11.40 26.74
N ASN A 61 6.36 12.37 25.85
CA ASN A 61 6.01 13.75 26.21
C ASN A 61 4.55 14.11 25.88
N ARG A 62 3.73 13.13 25.53
CA ARG A 62 2.30 13.32 25.21
C ARG A 62 1.49 13.44 26.51
N SER A 63 1.25 14.68 26.94
CA SER A 63 0.50 14.98 28.17
C SER A 63 -1.01 14.78 28.04
N ASP A 64 -1.53 14.72 26.82
CA ASP A 64 -2.93 14.46 26.50
C ASP A 64 -3.32 12.96 26.59
N ILE A 65 -2.35 12.07 26.83
CA ILE A 65 -2.56 10.64 27.09
C ILE A 65 -2.17 10.35 28.53
N THR A 66 -3.12 10.53 29.45
CA THR A 66 -2.89 10.35 30.88
C THR A 66 -2.84 8.87 31.27
N ASP A 67 -3.76 8.06 30.75
CA ASP A 67 -3.77 6.59 30.93
C ASP A 67 -3.71 5.91 29.56
N SER A 68 -2.57 5.32 29.27
CA SER A 68 -2.29 4.62 28.00
C SER A 68 -3.26 3.48 27.71
N ALA A 69 -3.74 2.76 28.74
CA ALA A 69 -4.66 1.64 28.56
C ALA A 69 -6.09 2.12 28.30
N ALA A 70 -6.54 3.14 29.04
CA ALA A 70 -7.84 3.78 28.80
C ALA A 70 -7.88 4.45 27.43
N TYR A 71 -6.83 5.18 27.06
CA TYR A 71 -6.70 5.83 25.76
C TYR A 71 -6.67 4.82 24.61
N ALA A 72 -5.95 3.71 24.74
CA ALA A 72 -5.97 2.63 23.76
C ALA A 72 -7.37 1.99 23.62
N ARG A 73 -8.14 1.88 24.72
CA ARG A 73 -9.53 1.43 24.68
C ARG A 73 -10.42 2.41 23.93
N GLN A 74 -10.29 3.70 24.20
CA GLN A 74 -11.02 4.76 23.48
C GLN A 74 -10.74 4.70 21.96
N LEU A 75 -9.48 4.54 21.56
CA LEU A 75 -9.12 4.42 20.14
C LEU A 75 -9.78 3.20 19.46
N ARG A 76 -9.88 2.07 20.15
CA ARG A 76 -10.58 0.88 19.61
C ARG A 76 -12.08 1.15 19.42
N GLU A 77 -12.73 1.75 20.40
CA GLU A 77 -14.15 2.13 20.31
C GLU A 77 -14.41 3.09 19.14
N GLN A 78 -13.54 4.08 18.96
CA GLN A 78 -13.63 5.01 17.83
C GLN A 78 -13.45 4.29 16.48
N ALA A 79 -12.50 3.37 16.38
CA ALA A 79 -12.28 2.59 15.16
C ALA A 79 -13.46 1.66 14.84
N GLN A 80 -14.06 1.04 15.84
CA GLN A 80 -15.25 0.19 15.67
C GLN A 80 -16.48 0.94 15.19
N ARG A 81 -16.60 2.23 15.55
CA ARG A 81 -17.70 3.10 15.12
C ARG A 81 -17.45 3.79 13.79
N ARG A 82 -16.28 3.58 13.18
CA ARG A 82 -15.99 4.12 11.86
C ARG A 82 -16.96 3.47 10.88
N PRO A 83 -17.83 4.23 10.20
CA PRO A 83 -18.69 3.64 9.19
C PRO A 83 -17.78 3.01 8.12
N ASP A 84 -18.09 1.78 7.71
CA ASP A 84 -17.51 1.20 6.51
C ASP A 84 -17.88 2.12 5.35
N VAL A 85 -16.95 2.98 4.97
CA VAL A 85 -17.07 3.78 3.75
C VAL A 85 -16.83 2.80 2.59
N TYR A 86 -17.85 2.01 2.27
CA TYR A 86 -18.02 1.46 0.94
C TYR A 86 -18.35 2.64 0.02
N ASP A 87 -17.30 3.22 -0.56
CA ASP A 87 -17.42 4.13 -1.70
C ASP A 87 -17.72 3.26 -2.92
N ASP A 88 -19.02 3.05 -3.17
CA ASP A 88 -19.54 2.46 -4.40
C ASP A 88 -19.86 3.64 -5.34
N ARG A 89 -18.90 3.97 -6.21
CA ARG A 89 -19.05 4.90 -7.34
C ARG A 89 -18.27 4.39 -8.55
#